data_AF-A0A3D2V9N4-F1
#
_entry.id   AF-A0A3D2V9N4-F1
#
_cell.length_a   1.000
_cell.length_b   1.000
_cell.length_c   1.000
_cell.angle_alpha   90.00
_cell.angle_beta   90.00
_cell.angle_gamma   90.00
#
_symmetry.space_group_name_H-M   'P 1'
#
loop_
_entity.id
_entity.type
_entity.pdbx_description
1 polymer ?
#
loop_
_entity_poly.entity_id
_entity_poly.type
_entity_poly.pdbx_seq_one_letter_code
_entity_poly.pdbx_strand_id
1 'polypeptide(L)' 'LQTPISESLEPEPYLRNNDAYHFFEQIDGLIKTGPTHTNVCDIRVALIGE' A
#
# COMPACT_ATOMS: atom_id res chain seq x y z
N LEU A 1 -12.18 6.03 1.32
CA LEU A 1 -13.10 4.95 1.72
C LEU A 1 -12.24 3.89 2.37
N GLN A 2 -12.38 3.64 3.67
CA GLN A 2 -11.63 2.57 4.33
C GLN A 2 -12.19 1.23 3.83
N THR A 3 -11.39 0.48 3.08
CA THR A 3 -11.68 -0.92 2.79
C THR A 3 -11.66 -1.66 4.13
N PRO A 4 -12.76 -2.31 4.55
CA PRO A 4 -12.77 -3.05 5.80
C PRO A 4 -11.76 -4.18 5.68
N ILE A 5 -10.69 -4.07 6.46
CA ILE A 5 -9.75 -5.17 6.70
C ILE A 5 -10.61 -6.22 7.39
N SER A 6 -10.99 -7.29 6.68
CA SER A 6 -11.68 -8.40 7.33
C SER A 6 -10.76 -8.94 8.42
N GLU A 7 -11.32 -9.48 9.50
CA GLU A 7 -10.58 -10.08 10.64
C GLU A 7 -9.58 -11.19 10.22
N SER A 8 -9.52 -11.54 8.95
CA SER A 8 -8.65 -12.54 8.35
C SER A 8 -7.42 -11.97 7.63
N LEU A 9 -7.31 -10.66 7.43
CA LEU A 9 -6.21 -10.06 6.66
C LEU A 9 -5.19 -9.39 7.59
N GLU A 10 -4.33 -10.23 8.18
CA GLU A 10 -3.24 -9.80 9.05
C GLU A 10 -2.03 -9.33 8.21
N PRO A 11 -1.42 -8.16 8.49
CA PRO A 11 -0.27 -7.65 7.75
C PRO A 11 1.05 -8.38 8.05
N GLU A 12 1.22 -8.96 9.25
CA GLU A 12 2.47 -9.54 9.73
C GLU A 12 3.02 -10.67 8.85
N PRO A 13 2.20 -11.65 8.38
CA PRO A 13 2.68 -12.69 7.48
C PRO A 13 3.24 -12.14 6.16
N TYR A 14 2.57 -11.14 5.58
CA TYR A 14 3.00 -10.50 4.34
C TYR A 14 4.29 -9.72 4.55
N LEU A 15 4.41 -8.97 5.66
CA LEU A 15 5.63 -8.25 5.99
C LEU A 15 6.82 -9.19 6.20
N ARG A 16 6.63 -10.28 6.96
CA ARG A 16 7.68 -11.30 7.20
C ARG A 16 8.18 -11.95 5.92
N ASN A 17 7.30 -12.08 4.92
CA ASN A 17 7.62 -12.68 3.63
C ASN A 17 8.10 -11.66 2.59
N ASN A 18 8.24 -10.38 2.94
CA ASN A 18 8.51 -9.27 2.00
C ASN A 18 7.46 -9.16 0.87
N ASP A 19 6.21 -9.51 1.17
CA ASP A 19 5.11 -9.60 0.22
C ASP A 19 4.06 -8.49 0.41
N ALA A 20 4.53 -7.26 0.57
CA ALA A 20 3.63 -6.11 0.79
C ALA A 20 2.68 -5.86 -0.38
N TYR A 21 3.07 -6.23 -1.62
CA TYR A 21 2.26 -6.00 -2.81
C TYR A 21 0.89 -6.69 -2.72
N HIS A 22 0.85 -8.00 -2.41
CA HIS A 22 -0.41 -8.74 -2.35
C HIS A 22 -1.29 -8.29 -1.18
N PHE A 23 -0.70 -7.87 -0.05
CA PHE A 23 -1.47 -7.27 1.05
C PHE A 23 -2.19 -6.00 0.59
N PHE A 24 -1.46 -5.04 -0.01
CA PHE A 24 -2.06 -3.79 -0.45
C PHE A 24 -2.99 -3.96 -1.65
N GLU A 25 -2.81 -4.99 -2.49
CA GLU A 25 -3.73 -5.34 -3.56
C GLU A 25 -5.11 -5.77 -3.01
N GLN A 26 -5.14 -6.54 -1.93
CA GLN A 26 -6.39 -7.05 -1.33
C GLN A 26 -7.26 -5.96 -0.71
N ILE A 27 -6.68 -4.84 -0.29
CA ILE A 27 -7.40 -3.72 0.32
C ILE A 27 -7.58 -2.51 -0.61
N ASP A 28 -7.25 -2.66 -1.90
CA ASP A 28 -7.23 -1.56 -2.88
C ASP A 28 -6.34 -0.37 -2.44
N GLY A 29 -5.20 -0.69 -1.79
CA GLY A 29 -4.24 0.27 -1.24
C GLY A 29 -3.06 0.59 -2.16
N LEU A 30 -3.03 0.03 -3.37
CA LEU A 30 -1.94 0.24 -4.33
C LEU A 30 -2.09 1.58 -5.08
N ILE A 31 -1.02 2.38 -5.07
CA ILE A 31 -0.92 3.57 -5.93
C ILE A 31 -0.30 3.13 -7.26
N LYS A 32 -1.13 3.00 -8.31
CA LYS A 32 -0.69 2.62 -9.66
C LYS A 32 -0.63 3.86 -10.56
N THR A 33 0.59 4.29 -10.94
CA THR A 33 0.82 5.51 -11.74
C THR A 33 0.97 5.24 -13.25
N GLY A 34 1.32 4.01 -13.63
CA GLY A 34 1.75 3.70 -15.00
C GLY A 34 3.20 4.15 -15.29
N PRO A 35 3.65 4.10 -16.56
CA PRO A 35 4.99 4.53 -16.93
C PRO A 35 5.15 6.05 -16.76
N THR A 36 6.04 6.48 -15.85
CA THR A 36 6.29 7.90 -15.55
C THR A 36 7.38 8.53 -16.42
N HIS A 37 8.17 7.70 -17.10
CA HIS A 37 9.31 8.11 -17.95
C HIS A 37 10.40 8.93 -17.24
N THR A 38 10.48 8.84 -15.90
CA THR A 38 11.53 9.48 -15.10
C THR A 38 11.74 8.73 -13.78
N ASN A 39 12.90 8.93 -13.15
CA ASN A 39 13.21 8.40 -11.82
C ASN A 39 13.95 9.45 -11.00
N VAL A 40 13.37 9.87 -9.87
CA VAL A 40 13.95 10.82 -8.92
C VAL A 40 13.92 10.28 -7.47
N CYS A 41 13.97 8.95 -7.33
CA CYS A 41 13.80 8.24 -6.06
C CYS A 41 12.42 8.44 -5.42
N ASP A 42 12.30 8.11 -4.12
CA ASP A 42 11.02 7.95 -3.42
C ASP A 42 10.53 9.23 -2.74
N ILE A 43 9.21 9.39 -2.66
CA ILE A 43 8.53 10.42 -1.87
C ILE A 43 7.47 9.75 -0.99
N ARG A 44 7.32 10.23 0.26
CA ARG A 44 6.21 9.87 1.16
C ARG A 44 5.50 11.14 1.61
N VAL A 45 4.18 11.15 1.54
CA VAL A 45 3.34 12.29 1.95
C VAL A 45 2.42 11.85 3.08
N ALA A 46 2.39 12.61 4.16
CA ALA A 46 1.44 12.45 5.25
C ALA A 46 0.57 13.72 5.35
N LEU A 47 -0.74 13.54 5.48
CA LEU A 47 -1.70 14.63 5.66
C LEU A 47 -2.21 14.59 7.10
N ILE A 48 -2.25 15.74 7.76
CA ILE A 48 -2.79 15.90 9.12
C ILE A 48 -3.97 16.87 9.01
N GLY A 49 -5.16 16.43 9.45
CA GLY A 49 -6.36 17.27 9.54
C GLY A 49 -6.51 17.91 10.92
N GLU A 50 -7.47 18.83 11.05
CA GLU A 50 -7.91 19.38 12.35
C GLU A 50 -8.70 18.36 13.18
#